data_AF-A0A1U7X6G3-F1
#
_entry.id   AF-A0A1U7X6G3-F1
#
_cell.length_a   1.000
_cell.length_b   1.000
_cell.length_c   1.000
_cell.angle_alpha   90.00
_cell.angle_beta   90.00
_cell.angle_gamma   90.00
#
_symmetry.space_group_name_H-M   'P 1'
#
loop_
_entity.id
_entity.type
_entity.pdbx_description
1 polymer ?
#
loop_
_entity_poly.entity_id
_entity_poly.type
_entity_poly.pdbx_seq_one_letter_code
_entity_poly.pdbx_strand_id
1 'polypeptide(L)'
;MAEPASPGGGGGSHESGGERSPQSNLREQDRYLPIANIGRIMKKALPANGKIAKDSKDTVQECVSEFISFITSEASDKCQKEKRKTINGDDLLSALATLGFEDYIQPLKVYLARYREMEGDAKGSARVGDASVRKDIVGSQLGSNTQFVYEGSFAQGLDYGNSQI
;
A
#
# COMPACT_ATOMS: atom_id res chain seq x y z
N MET A 1 -38.91 -17.30 -65.99
CA MET A 1 -37.44 -17.47 -66.18
C MET A 1 -36.83 -16.07 -66.08
N ALA A 2 -35.99 -15.70 -65.12
CA ALA A 2 -35.19 -16.45 -64.16
C ALA A 2 -35.01 -15.60 -62.87
N GLU A 3 -34.90 -16.26 -61.71
CA GLU A 3 -34.44 -15.66 -60.45
C GLU A 3 -32.90 -15.57 -60.43
N PRO A 4 -32.31 -14.54 -59.79
CA PRO A 4 -30.88 -14.50 -59.53
C PRO A 4 -30.50 -15.33 -58.29
N ALA A 5 -29.36 -16.01 -58.41
CA ALA A 5 -28.77 -16.92 -57.45
C ALA A 5 -28.38 -16.27 -56.11
N SER A 6 -28.60 -17.00 -55.00
CA SER A 6 -27.96 -16.75 -53.71
C SER A 6 -26.70 -17.61 -53.55
N PRO A 7 -25.55 -17.02 -53.20
CA PRO A 7 -24.46 -17.76 -52.59
C PRO A 7 -24.04 -17.15 -51.24
N GLY A 8 -23.68 -18.01 -50.30
CA GLY A 8 -22.97 -17.65 -49.06
C GLY A 8 -23.52 -18.45 -47.89
N GLY A 9 -22.81 -19.37 -47.26
CA GLY A 9 -21.36 -19.43 -47.06
C GLY A 9 -21.16 -19.52 -45.54
N GLY A 10 -20.64 -20.65 -45.07
CA GLY A 10 -20.63 -21.05 -43.66
C GLY A 10 -19.99 -20.03 -42.71
N GLY A 11 -20.70 -19.74 -41.62
CA GLY A 11 -20.15 -19.06 -40.45
C GLY A 11 -19.43 -20.09 -39.58
N GLY A 12 -18.11 -20.10 -39.65
CA GLY A 12 -17.26 -20.81 -38.70
C GLY A 12 -17.37 -20.18 -37.32
N SER A 13 -17.65 -21.01 -36.33
CA SER A 13 -17.54 -20.67 -34.91
C SER A 13 -16.07 -20.37 -34.59
N HIS A 14 -15.77 -19.10 -34.30
CA HIS A 14 -14.46 -18.71 -33.78
C HIS A 14 -14.53 -18.85 -32.25
N GLU A 15 -14.15 -20.03 -31.73
CA GLU A 15 -13.76 -20.15 -30.33
C GLU A 15 -12.47 -19.34 -30.13
N SER A 16 -12.60 -18.15 -29.57
CA SER A 16 -11.46 -17.29 -29.25
C SER A 16 -10.77 -17.84 -28.00
N GLY A 17 -9.90 -18.83 -28.20
CA GLY A 17 -8.83 -19.17 -27.27
C GLY A 17 -7.80 -18.04 -27.26
N GLY A 18 -8.02 -17.04 -26.40
CA GLY A 18 -7.09 -15.93 -26.23
C GLY A 18 -5.78 -16.40 -25.62
N GLU A 19 -4.76 -16.60 -26.46
CA GLU A 19 -3.39 -16.76 -26.01
C GLU A 19 -2.96 -15.49 -25.26
N ARG A 20 -2.81 -15.59 -23.93
CA ARG A 20 -2.26 -14.51 -23.10
C ARG A 20 -0.82 -14.26 -23.56
N SER A 21 -0.61 -13.17 -24.29
CA SER A 21 0.72 -12.72 -24.72
C SER A 21 1.68 -12.66 -23.52
N PRO A 22 2.96 -13.06 -23.65
CA PRO A 22 3.96 -12.98 -22.58
C PRO A 22 4.04 -11.60 -21.90
N GLN A 23 3.73 -10.53 -22.64
CA GLN A 23 3.69 -9.16 -22.11
C GLN A 23 2.57 -8.95 -21.06
N SER A 24 1.47 -9.68 -21.16
CA SER A 24 0.37 -9.61 -20.19
C SER A 24 0.77 -10.20 -18.84
N ASN A 25 1.54 -11.29 -18.84
CA ASN A 25 2.02 -11.94 -17.62
C ASN A 25 3.06 -11.07 -16.89
N LEU A 26 3.95 -10.37 -17.60
CA LEU A 26 4.88 -9.42 -16.96
C LEU A 26 4.13 -8.25 -16.30
N ARG A 27 3.16 -7.66 -17.02
CA ARG A 27 2.33 -6.58 -16.47
C ARG A 27 1.52 -7.01 -15.26
N GLU A 28 1.11 -8.27 -15.21
CA GLU A 28 0.38 -8.82 -14.09
C GLU A 28 1.29 -9.01 -12.86
N GLN A 29 2.55 -9.42 -13.05
CA GLN A 29 3.53 -9.49 -11.98
C GLN A 29 3.87 -8.10 -11.40
N ASP A 30 3.92 -7.05 -12.23
CA ASP A 30 4.16 -5.67 -11.77
C ASP A 30 3.07 -5.16 -10.80
N ARG A 31 1.87 -5.76 -10.82
CA ARG A 31 0.78 -5.39 -9.92
C ARG A 31 0.92 -5.96 -8.52
N TYR A 32 1.76 -6.99 -8.34
CA TYR A 32 1.85 -7.74 -7.10
C TYR A 32 3.12 -7.39 -6.33
N LEU A 33 2.98 -7.24 -5.01
CA LEU A 33 4.14 -7.18 -4.13
C LEU A 33 4.84 -8.54 -4.08
N PRO A 34 6.17 -8.60 -3.86
CA PRO A 34 6.89 -9.86 -3.78
C PRO A 34 6.28 -10.80 -2.73
N ILE A 35 5.98 -12.04 -3.14
CA ILE A 35 5.32 -13.04 -2.27
C ILE A 35 6.11 -13.32 -0.97
N ALA A 36 7.43 -13.17 -1.01
CA ALA A 36 8.30 -13.31 0.14
C ALA A 36 8.03 -12.24 1.22
N ASN A 37 7.75 -11.00 0.80
CA ASN A 37 7.42 -9.90 1.72
C ASN A 37 6.04 -10.12 2.35
N ILE A 38 5.06 -10.57 1.56
CA ILE A 38 3.73 -10.97 2.04
C ILE A 38 3.86 -12.06 3.12
N GLY A 39 4.57 -13.14 2.80
CA GLY A 39 4.79 -14.25 3.73
C GLY A 39 5.48 -13.81 5.03
N ARG A 40 6.46 -12.90 4.96
CA ARG A 40 7.15 -12.37 6.15
C ARG A 40 6.22 -11.57 7.06
N ILE A 41 5.34 -10.73 6.50
CA ILE A 41 4.39 -9.93 7.27
C ILE A 41 3.32 -10.82 7.89
N MET A 42 2.70 -11.71 7.10
CA MET A 42 1.69 -12.65 7.61
C MET A 42 2.23 -13.48 8.78
N LYS A 43 3.50 -13.91 8.71
CA LYS A 43 4.13 -14.72 9.76
C LYS A 43 4.26 -13.98 11.10
N LYS A 44 4.32 -12.64 11.10
CA LYS A 44 4.37 -11.84 12.34
C LYS A 44 3.07 -11.90 13.13
N ALA A 45 1.94 -12.20 12.48
CA ALA A 45 0.64 -12.36 13.13
C ALA A 45 0.39 -13.78 13.65
N LEU A 46 1.37 -14.69 13.51
CA LEU A 46 1.25 -16.09 13.89
C LEU A 46 2.27 -16.48 14.97
N PRO A 47 2.00 -17.53 15.76
CA PRO A 47 3.00 -18.13 16.63
C PRO A 47 4.26 -18.56 15.88
N ALA A 48 5.37 -18.71 16.61
CA ALA A 48 6.69 -19.06 16.06
C ALA A 48 6.66 -20.32 15.17
N ASN A 49 5.88 -21.33 15.54
CA ASN A 49 5.72 -22.59 14.81
C ASN A 49 4.59 -22.60 13.75
N GLY A 50 3.80 -21.53 13.64
CA GLY A 50 2.69 -21.45 12.68
C GLY A 50 3.14 -21.62 11.22
N LYS A 51 2.38 -22.33 10.40
CA LYS A 51 2.68 -22.49 8.97
C LYS A 51 1.64 -21.73 8.14
N ILE A 52 2.06 -21.21 7.00
CA ILE A 52 1.19 -20.50 6.05
C ILE A 52 1.22 -21.30 4.75
N ALA A 53 0.05 -21.75 4.31
CA ALA A 53 -0.11 -22.44 3.03
C ALA A 53 0.27 -21.51 1.87
N LYS A 54 0.68 -22.10 0.73
CA LYS A 54 1.00 -21.33 -0.48
C LYS A 54 -0.22 -20.51 -0.93
N ASP A 55 -1.37 -21.16 -1.04
CA ASP A 55 -2.60 -20.53 -1.52
C ASP A 55 -3.03 -19.36 -0.63
N SER A 56 -2.84 -19.45 0.69
CA SER A 56 -3.10 -18.33 1.60
C SER A 56 -2.21 -17.11 1.32
N LYS A 57 -0.95 -17.31 0.91
CA LYS A 57 -0.08 -16.19 0.54
C LYS A 57 -0.50 -15.58 -0.78
N ASP A 58 -0.90 -16.40 -1.74
CA ASP A 58 -1.36 -15.97 -3.07
C ASP A 58 -2.67 -15.16 -2.93
N THR A 59 -3.64 -15.63 -2.14
CA THR A 59 -4.87 -14.87 -1.84
C THR A 59 -4.57 -13.54 -1.17
N VAL A 60 -3.70 -13.50 -0.16
CA VAL A 60 -3.36 -12.23 0.50
C VAL A 60 -2.59 -11.30 -0.44
N GLN A 61 -1.76 -11.81 -1.34
CA GLN A 61 -1.08 -11.01 -2.35
C GLN A 61 -2.09 -10.32 -3.28
N GLU A 62 -3.11 -11.04 -3.75
CA GLU A 62 -4.21 -10.48 -4.53
C GLU A 62 -5.00 -9.44 -3.74
N CYS A 63 -5.40 -9.76 -2.50
CA CYS A 63 -6.13 -8.84 -1.63
C CYS A 63 -5.36 -7.54 -1.35
N VAL A 64 -4.04 -7.60 -1.17
CA VAL A 64 -3.23 -6.41 -0.92
C VAL A 64 -3.17 -5.51 -2.15
N SER A 65 -3.07 -6.08 -3.34
CA SER A 65 -3.12 -5.30 -4.59
C SER A 65 -4.48 -4.64 -4.81
N GLU A 66 -5.55 -5.33 -4.45
CA GLU A 66 -6.89 -4.75 -4.45
C GLU A 66 -7.04 -3.67 -3.38
N PHE A 67 -6.52 -3.88 -2.17
CA PHE A 67 -6.54 -2.89 -1.09
C PHE A 67 -5.85 -1.58 -1.50
N ILE A 68 -4.67 -1.66 -2.15
CA ILE A 68 -3.97 -0.48 -2.67
C ILE A 68 -4.85 0.27 -3.68
N SER A 69 -5.45 -0.47 -4.62
CA SER A 69 -6.35 0.12 -5.62
C SER A 69 -7.57 0.75 -4.98
N PHE A 70 -8.16 0.09 -3.97
CA PHE A 70 -9.35 0.53 -3.27
C PHE A 70 -9.13 1.85 -2.51
N ILE A 71 -8.12 1.91 -1.64
CA ILE A 71 -7.79 3.14 -0.89
C ILE A 71 -7.40 4.27 -1.85
N THR A 72 -6.62 3.97 -2.88
CA THR A 72 -6.15 4.98 -3.83
C THR A 72 -7.30 5.56 -4.66
N SER A 73 -8.33 4.76 -4.95
CA SER A 73 -9.51 5.21 -5.70
C SER A 73 -10.32 6.22 -4.88
N GLU A 74 -10.60 5.93 -3.61
CA GLU A 74 -11.30 6.86 -2.72
C GLU A 74 -10.50 8.16 -2.50
N ALA A 75 -9.18 8.04 -2.31
CA ALA A 75 -8.30 9.21 -2.18
C ALA A 75 -8.24 10.05 -3.47
N SER A 76 -8.23 9.40 -4.63
CA SER A 76 -8.31 10.05 -5.94
C SER A 76 -9.60 10.84 -6.09
N ASP A 77 -10.74 10.24 -5.74
CA ASP A 77 -12.05 10.91 -5.82
C ASP A 77 -12.09 12.17 -4.96
N LYS A 78 -11.57 12.11 -3.73
CA LYS A 78 -11.44 13.30 -2.88
C LYS A 78 -10.54 14.37 -3.51
N CYS A 79 -9.34 13.99 -3.95
CA CYS A 79 -8.39 14.90 -4.59
C CYS A 79 -9.01 15.60 -5.82
N GLN A 80 -9.73 14.85 -6.65
CA GLN A 80 -10.39 15.38 -7.84
C GLN A 80 -11.57 16.30 -7.50
N LYS A 81 -12.38 15.97 -6.48
CA LYS A 81 -13.46 16.84 -5.98
C LYS A 81 -12.91 18.21 -5.53
N GLU A 82 -11.70 18.23 -4.98
CA GLU A 82 -10.97 19.46 -4.60
C GLU A 82 -10.21 20.13 -5.76
N LYS A 83 -10.44 19.70 -7.01
CA LYS A 83 -9.79 20.20 -8.23
C LYS A 83 -8.26 20.07 -8.23
N ARG A 84 -7.71 19.12 -7.48
CA ARG A 84 -6.28 18.79 -7.49
C ARG A 84 -6.00 17.62 -8.42
N LYS A 85 -4.79 17.60 -8.98
CA LYS A 85 -4.28 16.52 -9.85
C LYS A 85 -3.31 15.56 -9.16
N THR A 86 -2.91 15.89 -7.93
CA THR A 86 -1.90 15.15 -7.16
C THR A 86 -2.49 14.77 -5.83
N ILE A 87 -2.59 13.46 -5.59
CA ILE A 87 -2.99 12.87 -4.33
C ILE A 87 -1.88 13.14 -3.31
N ASN A 88 -2.24 13.56 -2.10
CA ASN A 88 -1.30 13.78 -1.00
C ASN A 88 -1.60 12.86 0.20
N GLY A 89 -0.81 12.96 1.27
CA GLY A 89 -1.00 12.13 2.46
C GLY A 89 -2.31 12.40 3.22
N ASP A 90 -2.83 13.63 3.16
CA ASP A 90 -4.09 13.98 3.84
C ASP A 90 -5.31 13.38 3.12
N ASP A 91 -5.22 13.19 1.80
CA ASP A 91 -6.22 12.44 1.02
C ASP A 91 -6.30 10.98 1.46
N LEU A 92 -5.14 10.33 1.62
CA LEU A 92 -5.07 8.93 2.07
C LEU A 92 -5.63 8.76 3.48
N LEU A 93 -5.28 9.66 4.41
CA LEU A 93 -5.83 9.65 5.77
C LEU A 93 -7.36 9.81 5.76
N SER A 94 -7.87 10.68 4.89
CA SER A 94 -9.32 10.89 4.77
C SER A 94 -10.02 9.68 4.18
N ALA A 95 -9.44 9.08 3.12
CA ALA A 95 -9.97 7.88 2.48
C ALA A 95 -10.05 6.71 3.48
N LEU A 96 -8.99 6.47 4.25
CA LEU A 96 -8.97 5.42 5.27
C LEU A 96 -10.07 5.62 6.33
N ALA A 97 -10.31 6.86 6.77
CA ALA A 97 -11.39 7.16 7.71
C ALA A 97 -12.77 6.91 7.08
N THR A 98 -13.01 7.37 5.85
CA THR A 98 -14.28 7.15 5.15
C THR A 98 -14.58 5.66 4.94
N LEU A 99 -13.55 4.85 4.70
CA LEU A 99 -13.66 3.43 4.42
C LEU A 99 -13.71 2.53 5.67
N GLY A 100 -13.73 3.12 6.87
CA GLY A 100 -13.85 2.38 8.13
C GLY A 100 -12.55 1.77 8.65
N PHE A 101 -11.41 2.39 8.33
CA PHE A 101 -10.07 2.00 8.80
C PHE A 101 -9.49 2.99 9.81
N GLU A 102 -10.31 3.45 10.76
CA GLU A 102 -9.97 4.51 11.72
C GLU A 102 -8.77 4.17 12.61
N ASP A 103 -8.58 2.89 12.93
CA ASP A 103 -7.46 2.39 13.73
C ASP A 103 -6.08 2.68 13.10
N TYR A 104 -6.01 2.88 11.78
CA TYR A 104 -4.77 3.24 11.10
C TYR A 104 -4.48 4.74 11.10
N ILE A 105 -5.46 5.60 11.42
CA ILE A 105 -5.34 7.05 11.23
C ILE A 105 -4.30 7.66 12.16
N GLN A 106 -4.32 7.35 13.45
CA GLN A 106 -3.39 7.94 14.41
C GLN A 106 -1.93 7.53 14.12
N PRO A 107 -1.60 6.23 13.91
CA PRO A 107 -0.25 5.84 13.51
C PRO A 107 0.22 6.53 12.22
N LEU A 108 -0.64 6.63 11.20
CA LEU A 108 -0.28 7.22 9.92
C LEU A 108 -0.10 8.74 9.99
N LYS A 109 -0.84 9.45 10.85
CA LYS A 109 -0.61 10.88 11.11
C LYS A 109 0.77 11.14 11.69
N VAL A 110 1.19 10.33 12.67
CA VAL A 110 2.53 10.43 13.25
C VAL A 110 3.61 10.16 12.19
N TYR A 111 3.41 9.14 11.36
CA TYR A 111 4.31 8.84 10.25
C TYR A 111 4.41 10.01 9.25
N LEU A 112 3.27 10.56 8.83
CA LEU A 112 3.22 11.67 7.86
C LEU A 112 3.91 12.93 8.39
N ALA A 113 3.75 13.24 9.68
CA ALA A 113 4.44 14.36 10.31
C ALA A 113 5.97 14.19 10.25
N ARG A 114 6.48 13.04 10.67
CA ARG A 114 7.92 12.73 10.61
C ARG A 114 8.47 12.74 9.19
N TYR A 115 7.71 12.21 8.23
CA TYR A 115 8.11 12.22 6.82
C TYR A 115 8.28 13.67 6.30
N ARG A 116 7.37 14.58 6.68
CA ARG A 116 7.45 16.00 6.31
C ARG A 116 8.64 16.72 6.95
N GLU A 117 8.98 16.38 8.19
CA GLU A 117 10.19 16.91 8.86
C GLU A 117 11.46 16.49 8.12
N MET A 118 11.59 15.20 7.79
CA MET A 118 12.75 14.66 7.06
C MET A 118 12.89 15.23 5.64
N GLU A 119 11.80 15.34 4.89
CA GLU A 119 11.79 15.94 3.55
C GLU A 119 12.03 17.46 3.59
N GLY A 120 11.57 18.13 4.65
CA GLY A 120 11.79 19.56 4.90
C GLY A 120 13.28 19.88 5.11
N ASP A 121 13.99 19.07 5.90
CA ASP A 121 15.42 19.22 6.14
C ASP A 121 16.26 18.98 4.87
N ALA A 122 15.84 18.05 4.00
CA ALA A 122 16.49 17.80 2.72
C ALA A 122 16.39 18.99 1.73
N LYS A 123 15.31 19.80 1.83
CA LYS A 123 15.15 21.03 1.04
C LYS A 123 15.73 22.28 1.72
N GLY A 124 15.97 22.25 3.02
CA GLY A 124 16.56 23.35 3.80
C GLY A 124 18.06 23.54 3.57
N SER A 125 18.79 22.50 3.16
CA SER A 125 20.26 22.58 3.01
C SER A 125 20.74 23.15 1.65
N ALA A 126 19.85 23.46 0.70
CA ALA A 126 20.24 23.93 -0.64
C ALA A 126 20.10 25.44 -0.86
N ARG A 127 19.82 26.25 0.19
CA ARG A 127 19.58 27.70 0.04
C ARG A 127 20.27 28.60 1.06
N VAL A 128 21.46 28.23 1.53
CA VAL A 128 22.32 29.20 2.23
C VAL A 128 23.40 29.64 1.26
N GLY A 129 23.15 30.79 0.65
CA GLY A 129 24.12 31.52 -0.16
C GLY A 129 25.28 32.03 0.68
N ASP A 130 26.39 32.21 -0.03
CA ASP A 130 27.66 32.78 0.36
C ASP A 130 27.58 33.93 1.39
N ALA A 131 28.19 33.71 2.56
CA ALA A 131 28.71 34.77 3.42
C ALA A 131 29.89 34.24 4.24
N SER A 132 31.06 34.76 3.90
CA SER A 132 32.41 34.51 4.41
C SER A 132 32.58 34.62 5.95
N VAL A 133 33.17 33.57 6.54
CA VAL A 133 34.20 33.55 7.61
C VAL A 133 33.86 34.19 8.97
N ARG A 134 33.72 33.36 10.02
CA ARG A 134 34.76 33.15 11.06
C ARG A 134 34.47 31.91 11.92
N LYS A 135 35.57 31.22 12.21
CA LYS A 135 35.78 29.97 12.96
C LYS A 135 35.31 30.13 14.41
N ASP A 136 34.66 29.12 14.98
CA ASP A 136 35.18 28.43 16.16
C ASP A 136 34.52 27.06 16.37
N ILE A 137 35.41 26.16 16.76
CA ILE A 137 35.27 24.73 16.97
C ILE A 137 34.51 24.47 18.28
N VAL A 138 33.58 23.50 18.28
CA VAL A 138 33.48 22.43 19.29
C VAL A 138 32.31 21.50 18.95
N GLY A 139 32.57 20.18 18.98
CA GLY A 139 31.59 19.21 19.45
C GLY A 139 30.86 18.36 18.41
N SER A 140 31.60 17.51 17.71
CA SER A 140 31.06 16.26 17.16
C SER A 140 30.43 15.42 18.28
N GLN A 141 29.19 14.96 18.08
CA GLN A 141 28.77 13.60 18.43
C GLN A 141 27.47 13.23 17.73
N LEU A 142 27.61 12.55 16.58
CA LEU A 142 26.56 11.74 15.98
C LEU A 142 26.42 10.47 16.83
N GLY A 143 25.40 10.43 17.69
CA GLY A 143 25.04 9.24 18.47
C GLY A 143 23.99 8.42 17.72
N SER A 144 24.44 7.44 16.95
CA SER A 144 23.60 6.37 16.41
C SER A 144 23.09 5.48 17.55
N ASN A 145 21.81 5.61 17.93
CA ASN A 145 20.96 4.54 18.46
C ASN A 145 19.63 5.13 18.94
N THR A 146 18.55 4.93 18.19
CA THR A 146 17.20 5.04 18.75
C THR A 146 16.58 3.65 18.74
N GLN A 147 16.71 3.02 19.90
CA GLN A 147 16.07 1.78 20.30
C GLN A 147 14.55 1.99 20.28
N PHE A 148 13.85 1.19 19.47
CA PHE A 148 12.40 1.15 19.47
C PHE A 148 11.91 0.61 20.82
N VAL A 149 11.30 1.47 21.63
CA VAL A 149 10.39 1.05 22.70
C VAL A 149 8.98 1.23 22.14
N TYR A 150 8.44 0.16 21.55
CA TYR A 150 6.99 -0.02 21.51
C TYR A 150 6.60 -0.51 22.90
N GLU A 151 6.22 0.41 23.78
CA GLU A 151 5.53 0.05 25.00
C GLU A 151 4.10 -0.35 24.59
N GLY A 152 3.94 -1.65 24.37
CA GLY A 152 2.64 -2.25 24.17
C GLY A 152 1.83 -2.18 25.46
N SER A 153 0.82 -1.32 25.50
CA SER A 153 -0.37 -1.58 26.31
C SER A 153 -1.25 -2.58 25.57
N PHE A 154 -0.92 -3.87 25.68
CA PHE A 154 -1.80 -4.98 25.31
C PHE A 154 -1.73 -6.05 26.41
N ALA A 155 -2.41 -5.75 27.52
CA ALA A 155 -2.76 -6.63 28.64
C ALA A 155 -3.66 -5.76 29.55
N GLN A 156 -4.87 -6.10 30.00
CA GLN A 156 -5.62 -7.34 30.18
C GLN A 156 -7.10 -6.92 30.35
N GLY A 157 -8.07 -7.75 29.93
CA GLY A 157 -9.46 -7.55 30.40
C GLY A 157 -10.57 -8.09 29.51
N LEU A 158 -10.52 -9.35 29.09
CA LEU A 158 -11.73 -10.09 28.74
C LEU A 158 -11.87 -11.23 29.74
N ASP A 159 -12.57 -10.91 30.83
CA ASP A 159 -13.03 -11.87 31.84
C ASP A 159 -14.17 -12.69 31.23
N TYR A 160 -13.88 -13.96 30.92
CA TYR A 160 -14.93 -14.93 30.61
C TYR A 160 -15.52 -15.44 31.93
N GLY A 161 -16.44 -14.63 32.47
CA GLY A 161 -17.28 -14.96 33.61
C GLY A 161 -18.25 -16.10 33.27
N ASN A 162 -17.84 -17.29 33.68
CA ASN A 162 -18.62 -18.48 33.99
C ASN A 162 -20.01 -18.14 34.61
N SER A 163 -21.10 -18.59 33.99
CA SER A 163 -22.39 -18.70 34.69
C SER A 163 -23.09 -19.97 34.28
N GLN A 164 -23.01 -20.96 35.18
CA GLN A 164 -23.98 -22.05 35.28
C GLN A 164 -25.34 -21.46 35.63
N ILE A 165 -26.37 -21.82 34.87
CA ILE A 165 -27.69 -22.26 35.35
C ILE A 165 -28.19 -23.32 34.37
#